data_AF-A0A951Z5L4-F1
#
_entry.id   AF-A0A951Z5L4-F1
#
_cell.length_a   1.000
_cell.length_b   1.000
_cell.length_c   1.000
_cell.angle_alpha   90.00
_cell.angle_beta   90.00
_cell.angle_gamma   90.00
#
_symmetry.space_group_name_H-M   'P 1'
#
loop_
_entity.id
_entity.type
_entity.pdbx_description
1 polymer ?
#
loop_
_entity_poly.entity_id
_entity_poly.type
_entity_poly.pdbx_seq_one_letter_code
_entity_poly.pdbx_strand_id
1 'polypeptide(L)'
;MRTFGVIGLGRIGGGLASQALAKGYRVAGLDVAGASQELLQAGLIEATDHASLAASLPTPRIVFLYIHAGAAIDDELTKLADVLEPGDIVLDGGNSYWRDSIARE
;
A
#
# COMPACT_ATOMS: atom_id res chain seq x y z
N MET A 1 15.77 9.47 0.67
CA MET A 1 15.19 8.58 -0.37
C MET A 1 13.70 8.48 -0.11
N ARG A 2 12.84 8.73 -1.11
CA ARG A 2 11.37 8.75 -0.92
C ARG A 2 10.87 7.30 -0.80
N THR A 3 10.14 6.99 0.28
CA THR A 3 9.68 5.63 0.61
C THR A 3 8.16 5.64 0.81
N PHE A 4 7.44 4.66 0.29
CA PHE A 4 6.00 4.49 0.52
C PHE A 4 5.59 3.01 0.47
N GLY A 5 4.40 2.71 1.00
CA GLY A 5 3.80 1.39 1.01
C GLY A 5 2.77 1.22 -0.10
N VAL A 6 2.62 -0.01 -0.60
CA VAL A 6 1.56 -0.41 -1.52
C VAL A 6 0.90 -1.67 -0.99
N ILE A 7 -0.43 -1.62 -0.79
CA ILE A 7 -1.24 -2.80 -0.50
C ILE A 7 -2.02 -3.16 -1.76
N GLY A 8 -1.90 -4.40 -2.20
CA GLY A 8 -2.38 -4.88 -3.48
C GLY A 8 -1.30 -4.76 -4.56
N LEU A 9 -0.57 -5.85 -4.79
CA LEU A 9 0.52 -5.98 -5.76
C LEU A 9 0.10 -6.68 -7.06
N GLY A 10 -1.21 -6.76 -7.30
CA GLY A 10 -1.77 -7.17 -8.60
C GLY A 10 -1.36 -6.21 -9.74
N ARG A 11 -1.97 -6.37 -10.92
CA ARG A 11 -1.52 -5.69 -12.15
C ARG A 11 -1.33 -4.16 -12.02
N ILE A 12 -2.21 -3.47 -11.30
CA ILE A 12 -2.13 -2.00 -11.15
C ILE A 12 -1.12 -1.62 -10.07
N GLY A 13 -1.28 -2.10 -8.83
CA GLY A 13 -0.40 -1.72 -7.73
C GLY A 13 1.03 -2.25 -7.89
N GLY A 14 1.22 -3.46 -8.42
CA GLY A 14 2.53 -3.98 -8.80
C GLY A 14 3.17 -3.16 -9.93
N GLY A 15 2.38 -2.69 -10.89
CA GLY A 15 2.85 -1.77 -11.94
C GLY A 15 3.31 -0.41 -11.39
N LEU A 16 2.61 0.13 -10.38
CA LEU A 16 3.05 1.33 -9.68
C LEU A 16 4.36 1.09 -8.92
N ALA A 17 4.43 0.00 -8.14
CA ALA A 17 5.60 -0.37 -7.37
C ALA A 17 6.84 -0.53 -8.26
N SER A 18 6.70 -1.27 -9.36
CA SER A 18 7.77 -1.48 -10.35
C SER A 18 8.27 -0.15 -10.94
N GLN A 19 7.36 0.74 -11.38
CA GLN A 19 7.74 2.05 -11.92
C GLN A 19 8.43 2.95 -10.88
N ALA A 20 8.01 2.87 -9.62
CA ALA A 20 8.61 3.65 -8.54
C ALA A 20 10.01 3.15 -8.20
N LEU A 21 10.21 1.82 -8.11
CA LEU A 21 11.51 1.18 -7.90
C LEU A 21 12.49 1.58 -9.02
N ALA A 22 12.04 1.53 -10.29
CA ALA A 22 12.85 1.96 -11.43
C ALA A 22 13.28 3.44 -11.37
N LYS A 23 12.52 4.28 -10.67
CA LYS A 23 12.81 5.71 -10.44
C LYS A 23 13.62 5.96 -9.15
N GLY A 24 14.08 4.92 -8.46
CA GLY A 24 14.89 5.02 -7.25
C GLY A 24 14.10 5.31 -5.97
N TYR A 25 12.78 5.09 -5.98
CA TYR A 25 11.99 5.09 -4.75
C TYR A 25 12.17 3.76 -4.02
N ARG A 26 12.01 3.76 -2.69
CA ARG A 26 11.81 2.50 -1.95
C ARG A 26 10.33 2.22 -1.83
N VAL A 27 9.96 0.97 -2.06
CA VAL A 27 8.56 0.53 -1.96
C VAL A 27 8.50 -0.67 -1.04
N ALA A 28 7.66 -0.57 -0.01
CA ALA A 28 7.24 -1.72 0.78
C ALA A 28 5.90 -2.23 0.24
N GLY A 29 5.76 -3.53 0.02
CA GLY A 29 4.58 -4.11 -0.61
C GLY A 29 3.94 -5.18 0.26
N LEU A 30 2.61 -5.14 0.38
CA LEU A 30 1.80 -6.17 1.04
C LEU A 30 0.73 -6.67 0.06
N ASP A 31 0.64 -7.99 -0.10
CA ASP A 31 -0.41 -8.63 -0.89
C ASP A 31 -0.75 -9.99 -0.28
N VAL A 32 -2.01 -10.41 -0.40
CA VAL A 32 -2.49 -11.73 0.08
C VAL A 32 -1.76 -12.88 -0.62
N ALA A 33 -1.41 -12.71 -1.90
CA ALA A 33 -0.68 -13.70 -2.69
C ALA A 33 0.85 -13.54 -2.59
N GLY A 34 1.34 -12.54 -1.85
CA GLY A 34 2.76 -12.15 -1.82
C GLY A 34 3.18 -11.36 -3.07
N ALA A 35 4.44 -10.91 -3.07
CA ALA A 35 5.03 -10.17 -4.18
C ALA A 35 5.46 -11.10 -5.32
N SER A 36 5.37 -10.62 -6.56
CA SER A 36 5.92 -11.35 -7.71
C SER A 36 7.45 -11.39 -7.66
N GLN A 37 8.07 -12.41 -8.26
CA GLN A 37 9.53 -12.50 -8.29
C GLN A 37 10.19 -11.29 -8.97
N GLU A 38 9.54 -10.71 -9.98
CA GLU A 38 10.04 -9.53 -10.67
C GLU A 38 10.11 -8.32 -9.74
N LEU A 39 9.12 -8.14 -8.86
CA LEU A 39 9.13 -7.06 -7.86
C LEU A 39 10.21 -7.29 -6.81
N LEU A 40 10.38 -8.53 -6.35
CA LEU A 40 11.43 -8.88 -5.40
C LEU A 40 12.81 -8.64 -5.99
N GLN A 41 13.05 -9.05 -7.24
CA GLN A 41 14.30 -8.78 -7.96
C GLN A 41 14.53 -7.29 -8.23
N ALA A 42 13.46 -6.50 -8.41
CA ALA A 42 13.52 -5.05 -8.52
C ALA A 42 13.78 -4.34 -7.18
N GLY A 43 13.85 -5.07 -6.05
CA GLY A 43 14.16 -4.54 -4.74
C GLY A 43 12.96 -4.05 -3.93
N LEU A 44 11.75 -4.55 -4.23
CA LEU A 44 10.59 -4.38 -3.35
C LEU A 44 10.89 -4.97 -1.97
N ILE A 45 10.55 -4.23 -0.92
CA ILE A 45 10.55 -4.74 0.46
C ILE A 45 9.20 -5.45 0.68
N GLU A 46 9.20 -6.77 0.71
CA GLU A 46 7.98 -7.53 0.98
C GLU A 46 7.63 -7.47 2.46
N ALA A 47 6.41 -7.03 2.76
CA ALA A 47 5.80 -7.08 4.07
C ALA A 47 4.82 -8.27 4.12
N THR A 48 4.79 -8.97 5.26
CA THR A 48 3.92 -10.14 5.46
C THR A 48 2.64 -9.81 6.21
N ASP A 49 2.58 -8.62 6.81
CA ASP A 49 1.45 -8.09 7.56
C ASP A 49 1.50 -6.56 7.66
N HIS A 50 0.45 -5.95 8.21
CA HIS A 50 0.34 -4.49 8.38
C HIS A 50 1.42 -3.90 9.28
N ALA A 51 1.84 -4.64 10.32
CA ALA A 51 2.87 -4.18 11.26
C ALA A 51 4.25 -4.11 10.60
N SER A 52 4.64 -5.15 9.86
CA SER A 52 5.89 -5.19 9.09
C SER A 52 5.89 -4.18 7.94
N LEU A 53 4.72 -3.92 7.34
CA LEU A 53 4.55 -2.83 6.37
C LEU A 53 4.83 -1.49 7.04
N ALA A 54 4.13 -1.16 8.14
CA ALA A 54 4.28 0.10 8.86
C ALA A 54 5.70 0.32 9.40
N ALA A 55 6.37 -0.73 9.87
CA ALA A 55 7.76 -0.69 10.35
C ALA A 55 8.78 -0.41 9.22
N SER A 56 8.42 -0.71 7.96
CA SER A 56 9.27 -0.49 6.79
C SER A 56 9.18 0.94 6.24
N LEU A 57 8.27 1.77 6.77
CA LEU A 57 8.00 3.11 6.27
C LEU A 57 8.49 4.19 7.25
N PRO A 58 9.07 5.30 6.74
CA PRO A 58 9.33 6.47 7.56
C PRO A 58 8.02 7.18 7.92
N THR A 59 7.99 7.90 9.04
CA THR A 59 6.89 8.79 9.40
C THR A 59 7.03 10.17 8.72
N PRO A 60 5.91 10.82 8.32
CA PRO A 60 4.56 10.24 8.23
C PRO A 60 4.51 9.14 7.16
N ARG A 61 3.87 8.02 7.49
CA ARG A 61 3.75 6.84 6.62
C ARG A 61 2.79 7.16 5.49
N ILE A 62 3.11 6.69 4.28
CA ILE A 62 2.28 6.86 3.10
C ILE A 62 1.98 5.48 2.53
N VAL A 63 0.71 5.12 2.43
CA VAL A 63 0.26 3.80 1.96
C VAL A 63 -0.75 3.98 0.83
N PHE A 64 -0.49 3.35 -0.32
CA PHE A 64 -1.42 3.27 -1.44
C PHE A 64 -2.21 1.96 -1.40
N LEU A 65 -3.53 2.03 -1.54
CA LEU A 65 -4.41 0.88 -1.67
C LEU A 65 -4.79 0.69 -3.15
N TYR A 66 -4.48 -0.49 -3.70
CA TYR A 66 -4.89 -0.94 -5.04
C TYR A 66 -5.59 -2.30 -4.96
N ILE A 67 -6.65 -2.37 -4.17
CA ILE A 67 -7.47 -3.58 -3.97
C ILE A 67 -8.89 -3.37 -4.51
N HIS A 68 -9.73 -4.40 -4.39
CA HIS A 68 -11.13 -4.32 -4.84
C HIS A 68 -11.90 -3.26 -4.04
N ALA A 69 -12.66 -2.42 -4.75
CA ALA A 69 -13.50 -1.40 -4.13
C ALA A 69 -14.63 -2.01 -3.27
N GLY A 70 -15.12 -1.23 -2.30
CA GLY A 70 -16.17 -1.64 -1.37
C GLY A 70 -15.59 -2.19 -0.07
N ALA A 71 -16.20 -3.25 0.48
CA ALA A 71 -15.90 -3.78 1.81
C ALA A 71 -14.42 -4.13 2.03
N ALA A 72 -13.71 -4.58 0.99
CA ALA A 72 -12.29 -4.90 1.12
C ALA A 72 -11.44 -3.66 1.46
N ILE A 73 -11.82 -2.46 1.01
CA ILE A 73 -11.16 -1.21 1.41
C ILE A 73 -11.43 -0.92 2.88
N ASP A 74 -12.68 -1.05 3.34
CA ASP A 74 -13.06 -0.75 4.72
C ASP A 74 -12.39 -1.70 5.73
N ASP A 75 -12.30 -2.99 5.38
CA ASP A 75 -11.57 -4.00 6.16
C ASP A 75 -10.07 -3.66 6.23
N GLU A 76 -9.49 -3.20 5.13
CA GLU A 76 -8.07 -2.87 5.06
C GLU A 76 -7.73 -1.58 5.82
N LEU A 77 -8.62 -0.58 5.76
CA LEU A 77 -8.52 0.64 6.56
C LEU A 77 -8.60 0.33 8.05
N THR A 78 -9.46 -0.61 8.46
CA THR A 78 -9.55 -1.04 9.86
C THR A 78 -8.23 -1.63 10.36
N LYS A 79 -7.62 -2.54 9.59
CA LYS A 79 -6.31 -3.13 9.95
C LYS A 79 -5.18 -2.10 9.95
N LEU A 80 -5.21 -1.14 9.02
CA LEU A 80 -4.24 -0.06 8.98
C LEU A 80 -4.38 0.87 10.20
N ALA A 81 -5.60 1.13 10.66
CA ALA A 81 -5.84 1.96 11.85
C ALA A 81 -5.16 1.42 13.12
N ASP A 82 -4.92 0.10 13.20
CA ASP A 82 -4.22 -0.52 14.34
C ASP A 82 -2.70 -0.26 14.34
N VAL A 83 -2.12 0.13 13.20
CA VAL A 83 -0.65 0.25 13.04
C VAL A 83 -0.19 1.64 12.58
N LEU A 84 -1.12 2.47 12.09
CA LEU A 84 -0.86 3.84 11.67
C LEU A 84 -1.06 4.82 12.82
N GLU A 85 -0.38 5.95 12.74
CA GLU A 85 -0.42 7.01 13.74
C GLU A 85 -1.06 8.28 13.15
N PRO A 86 -1.58 9.20 13.98
CA PRO A 86 -2.10 10.48 13.51
C PRO A 86 -1.08 11.23 12.63
N GLY A 87 -1.50 11.59 11.42
CA GLY A 87 -0.65 12.24 10.42
C GLY A 87 -0.13 11.31 9.32
N ASP A 88 -0.28 9.99 9.48
CA ASP A 88 -0.06 9.04 8.39
C ASP A 88 -1.15 9.18 7.31
N ILE A 89 -0.81 8.81 6.07
CA ILE A 89 -1.60 9.06 4.88
C ILE A 89 -1.92 7.73 4.18
N VAL A 90 -3.21 7.48 3.98
CA VAL A 90 -3.69 6.37 3.15
C VAL A 90 -4.33 6.93 1.88
N LEU A 91 -3.92 6.41 0.73
CA LEU A 91 -4.47 6.78 -0.57
C LEU A 91 -5.22 5.59 -1.17
N ASP A 92 -6.54 5.71 -1.29
CA ASP A 92 -7.34 4.79 -2.11
C ASP A 92 -7.14 5.11 -3.59
N GLY A 93 -6.27 4.35 -4.24
CA GLY A 93 -5.96 4.46 -5.67
C GLY A 93 -6.84 3.56 -6.55
N GLY A 94 -7.81 2.86 -5.94
CA GLY A 94 -8.72 1.96 -6.63
C GLY A 94 -9.85 2.68 -7.38
N ASN A 95 -10.80 1.91 -7.88
CA ASN A 95 -12.02 2.42 -8.53
C ASN A 95 -13.20 2.49 -7.54
N SER A 96 -12.96 3.08 -6.36
CA SER A 96 -13.98 3.24 -5.33
C SER A 96 -15.04 4.27 -5.73
N TYR A 97 -16.27 4.10 -5.23
CA TYR A 97 -17.32 5.08 -5.44
C TYR A 97 -17.05 6.31 -4.56
N TRP A 98 -17.04 7.50 -5.15
CA TRP A 98 -16.61 8.74 -4.49
C TRP A 98 -17.34 9.07 -3.18
N ARG A 99 -18.60 8.61 -3.01
CA ARG A 99 -19.34 8.81 -1.75
C ARG A 99 -18.75 7.99 -0.60
N ASP A 100 -18.18 6.82 -0.90
CA ASP A 100 -17.51 5.98 0.09
C ASP A 100 -16.22 6.68 0.55
N SER A 101 -15.50 7.34 -0.36
CA SER A 101 -14.32 8.15 -0.01
C SER A 101 -14.67 9.29 0.95
N ILE A 102 -15.78 10.01 0.73
CA ILE A 102 -16.24 11.07 1.65
C ILE A 102 -16.62 10.51 3.01
N ALA A 103 -17.18 9.30 3.06
CA ALA A 103 -17.53 8.66 4.34
C ALA A 103 -16.30 8.20 5.15
N ARG A 104 -15.11 8.15 4.54
CA ARG A 104 -13.84 7.69 5.13
C ARG A 104 -12.90 8.84 5.52
N GLU A 105 -13.23 10.08 5.18
CA GLU A 105 -12.49 11.31 5.53
C GLU A 105 -12.82 11.77 6.96
#